data_AF-A0AA94EEB5-F1
#
_entry.id   AF-A0AA94EEB5-F1
#
_cell.length_a   1.000
_cell.length_b   1.000
_cell.length_c   1.000
_cell.angle_alpha   90.00
_cell.angle_beta   90.00
_cell.angle_gamma   90.00
#
_symmetry.space_group_name_H-M   'P 1'
#
loop_
_entity.id
_entity.type
_entity.pdbx_description
1 polymer ?
#
loop_
_entity_poly.entity_id
_entity_poly.type
_entity_poly.pdbx_seq_one_letter_code
_entity_poly.pdbx_strand_id
1 'polypeptide(L)'
;MFDIGFWELLLIAIVGLLVLGPERLPSALRSLQRTLGSIRSYGQRMQNELDHELRIKELHEHLKKAEAQDFSDLSPELQRSIVELQNAAAEVQRPYQKQTESKDNDEEQK
;
A
#
# COMPACT_ATOMS: atom_id res chain seq x y z
N MET A 1 28.81 28.90 2.96
CA MET A 1 28.59 30.20 3.63
C MET A 1 27.47 30.05 4.65
N PHE A 2 27.79 29.33 5.74
CA PHE A 2 26.97 29.23 6.95
C PHE A 2 27.95 29.11 8.11
N ASP A 3 28.89 30.05 8.19
CA ASP A 3 29.86 30.16 9.27
C ASP A 3 29.19 30.76 10.51
N ILE A 4 28.01 30.23 10.89
CA ILE A 4 27.27 30.66 12.07
C ILE A 4 27.87 29.94 13.27
N GLY A 5 28.63 30.69 14.07
CA GLY A 5 29.21 30.21 15.32
C GLY A 5 28.18 30.17 16.46
N PHE A 6 28.56 29.52 17.57
CA PHE A 6 27.76 29.47 18.78
C PHE A 6 27.37 30.88 19.29
N TRP A 7 28.29 31.84 19.19
CA TRP A 7 28.05 33.22 19.60
C TRP A 7 26.98 33.92 18.76
N GLU A 8 26.96 33.70 17.45
CA GLU A 8 25.94 34.30 16.57
C GLU A 8 24.56 33.70 16.83
N LEU A 9 24.46 32.39 17.06
CA LEU A 9 23.20 31.75 17.48
C LEU A 9 22.68 32.34 18.80
N LEU A 10 23.56 32.56 19.77
CA LEU A 10 23.18 33.15 21.06
C LEU A 10 22.64 34.58 20.87
N LEU A 11 23.31 35.39 20.04
CA LEU A 11 22.89 36.75 19.74
C LEU A 11 21.52 36.77 19.05
N ILE A 12 21.32 35.93 18.03
CA ILE A 12 20.03 35.78 17.35
C ILE A 12 18.94 35.31 18.32
N ALA A 13 19.25 34.39 19.24
CA ALA A 13 18.30 33.94 20.25
C ALA A 13 17.88 35.09 21.18
N ILE A 14 18.84 35.89 21.67
CA ILE A 14 18.55 37.06 22.52
C ILE A 14 17.69 38.07 21.77
N VAL A 15 18.05 38.42 20.54
CA VAL A 15 17.27 39.35 19.69
C VAL A 15 15.87 38.80 19.42
N GLY A 16 15.76 37.52 19.11
CA GLY A 16 14.47 36.84 18.89
C GLY A 16 13.59 36.87 20.13
N LEU A 17 14.16 36.65 21.32
CA LEU A 17 13.45 36.78 22.60
C LEU A 17 13.02 38.22 22.88
N LEU A 18 13.82 39.23 22.51
CA LEU A 18 13.49 40.63 22.71
C LEU A 18 12.35 41.09 21.78
N VAL A 19 12.44 40.75 20.49
CA VAL A 19 11.50 41.19 19.46
C VAL A 19 10.16 40.45 19.57
N LEU A 20 10.22 39.12 19.67
CA LEU A 20 9.03 38.29 19.69
C LEU A 20 8.49 38.12 21.12
N GLY A 21 9.36 38.18 22.12
CA GLY A 21 9.04 37.89 23.52
C GLY A 21 9.31 36.42 23.88
N PRO A 22 9.77 36.15 25.11
CA PRO A 22 10.11 34.79 25.56
C PRO A 22 8.92 33.83 25.57
N GLU A 23 7.70 34.34 25.76
CA GLU A 23 6.49 33.51 25.76
C GLU A 23 6.02 33.13 24.35
N ARG A 24 6.37 33.94 23.34
CA ARG A 24 5.87 33.78 21.97
C ARG A 24 6.79 32.94 21.10
N LEU A 25 8.10 32.94 21.36
CA LEU A 25 9.06 32.06 20.69
C LEU A 25 8.67 30.56 20.77
N PRO A 26 8.38 29.96 21.94
CA PRO A 26 7.99 28.56 22.03
C PRO A 26 6.64 28.28 21.34
N SER A 27 5.72 29.24 21.37
CA SER A 27 4.45 29.17 20.65
C SER A 27 4.65 29.15 19.12
N ALA A 28 5.52 30.03 18.60
CA ALA A 28 5.86 30.09 17.19
C ALA A 28 6.55 28.81 16.72
N LEU A 29 7.52 28.29 17.49
CA LEU A 29 8.18 27.02 17.18
C LEU A 29 7.19 25.86 17.15
N ARG A 30 6.28 25.76 18.12
CA ARG A 30 5.21 24.75 18.13
C ARG A 30 4.32 24.86 16.89
N SER A 31 3.99 26.08 16.47
CA SER A 31 3.14 26.31 15.29
C SER A 31 3.85 25.88 14.02
N LEU A 32 5.12 26.25 13.86
CA LEU A 32 5.96 25.83 12.73
C LEU A 32 6.15 24.32 12.72
N GLN A 33 6.45 23.70 13.87
CA GLN A 33 6.61 22.26 13.99
C GLN A 33 5.34 21.50 13.65
N ARG A 34 4.17 21.99 14.07
CA ARG A 34 2.88 21.39 13.69
C ARG A 34 2.68 21.45 12.19
N THR A 35 2.93 22.59 11.54
CA THR A 35 2.78 22.73 10.10
C THR A 35 3.74 21.81 9.32
N LEU A 36 5.02 21.78 9.70
CA LEU A 36 6.00 20.88 9.07
C LEU A 36 5.65 19.40 9.32
N GLY A 37 5.24 19.08 10.55
CA GLY A 37 4.84 17.72 10.93
C GLY A 37 3.59 17.24 10.19
N SER A 38 2.61 18.13 10.02
CA SER A 38 1.43 17.89 9.20
C SER A 38 1.83 17.55 7.78
N ILE A 39 2.65 18.37 7.11
CA ILE A 39 3.13 18.13 5.74
C ILE A 39 3.81 16.75 5.63
N ARG A 40 4.68 16.41 6.59
CA ARG A 40 5.34 15.08 6.61
C ARG A 40 4.34 13.94 6.78
N SER A 41 3.34 14.11 7.64
CA SER A 41 2.29 13.12 7.86
C SER A 41 1.36 12.94 6.65
N TYR A 42 1.08 14.01 5.89
CA TYR A 42 0.33 13.93 4.64
C TYR A 42 1.11 13.13 3.59
N GLY A 43 2.41 13.37 3.46
CA GLY A 43 3.27 12.58 2.57
C GLY A 43 3.32 11.10 2.97
N GLN A 44 3.30 10.78 4.27
CA GLN A 44 3.24 9.40 4.77
C GLN A 44 1.87 8.74 4.52
N ARG A 45 0.77 9.48 4.65
CA ARG A 45 -0.58 8.97 4.33
C ARG A 45 -0.73 8.70 2.82
N MET A 46 -0.25 9.62 1.99
CA MET A 46 -0.19 9.39 0.54
C MET A 46 0.67 8.18 0.21
N GLN A 47 1.88 8.05 0.78
CA GLN A 47 2.68 6.83 0.61
C GLN A 47 1.92 5.58 1.04
N ASN A 48 1.22 5.58 2.18
CA ASN A 48 0.46 4.43 2.65
C ASN A 48 -0.76 4.07 1.79
N GLU A 49 -1.42 5.07 1.19
CA GLU A 49 -2.54 4.89 0.25
C GLU A 49 -2.05 4.46 -1.13
N LEU A 50 -0.95 5.05 -1.62
CA LEU A 50 -0.25 4.60 -2.81
C LEU A 50 0.31 3.18 -2.61
N ASP A 51 0.81 2.83 -1.43
CA ASP A 51 1.26 1.49 -1.07
C ASP A 51 0.10 0.48 -0.98
N HIS A 52 -1.16 0.89 -0.92
CA HIS A 52 -2.28 -0.06 -1.02
C HIS A 52 -2.62 -0.41 -2.47
N GLU A 53 -2.35 0.48 -3.44
CA GLU A 53 -2.62 0.23 -4.86
C GLU A 53 -1.37 -0.16 -5.67
N LEU A 54 -0.23 0.47 -5.40
CA LEU A 54 1.06 0.15 -6.01
C LEU A 54 1.64 -1.14 -5.47
N ARG A 55 1.44 -1.50 -4.20
CA ARG A 55 1.88 -2.81 -3.70
C ARG A 55 1.08 -3.93 -4.34
N ILE A 56 -0.18 -3.73 -4.73
CA ILE A 56 -0.88 -4.75 -5.53
C ILE A 56 -0.28 -4.83 -6.93
N LYS A 57 0.02 -3.70 -7.59
CA LYS A 57 0.66 -3.71 -8.93
C LYS A 57 2.09 -4.24 -8.93
N GLU A 58 2.93 -3.82 -8.00
CA GLU A 58 4.30 -4.30 -7.83
C GLU A 58 4.32 -5.73 -7.32
N LEU A 59 3.47 -6.15 -6.36
CA LEU A 59 3.38 -7.58 -6.03
C LEU A 59 2.92 -8.38 -7.23
N HIS A 60 1.97 -7.90 -8.04
CA HIS A 60 1.52 -8.63 -9.23
C HIS A 60 2.60 -8.67 -10.31
N GLU A 61 3.40 -7.62 -10.47
CA GLU A 61 4.51 -7.59 -11.43
C GLU A 61 5.69 -8.43 -10.94
N HIS A 62 6.00 -8.41 -9.64
CA HIS A 62 7.01 -9.26 -9.02
C HIS A 62 6.58 -10.73 -8.99
N LEU A 63 5.29 -11.03 -8.72
CA LEU A 63 4.74 -12.37 -8.85
C LEU A 63 4.75 -12.81 -10.31
N LYS A 64 4.30 -11.98 -11.26
CA LYS A 64 4.34 -12.30 -12.69
C LYS A 64 5.76 -12.50 -13.20
N LYS A 65 6.73 -11.78 -12.66
CA LYS A 65 8.15 -11.90 -13.04
C LYS A 65 8.80 -13.12 -12.39
N ALA A 66 8.48 -13.44 -11.15
CA ALA A 66 8.88 -14.68 -10.48
C ALA A 66 8.24 -15.90 -11.15
N GLU A 67 6.95 -15.82 -11.43
CA GLU A 67 6.17 -16.80 -12.17
C GLU A 67 6.71 -16.97 -13.60
N ALA A 68 7.00 -15.89 -14.34
CA ALA A 68 7.62 -15.96 -15.68
C ALA A 68 9.05 -16.54 -15.66
N GLN A 69 9.79 -16.27 -14.58
CA GLN A 69 11.14 -16.78 -14.36
C GLN A 69 11.13 -18.26 -13.94
N ASP A 70 10.13 -18.71 -13.20
CA ASP A 70 9.84 -20.14 -12.95
C ASP A 70 9.23 -20.83 -14.20
N PHE A 71 8.46 -20.10 -15.03
CA PHE A 71 7.86 -20.60 -16.26
C PHE A 71 8.89 -20.92 -17.35
N SER A 72 10.01 -20.21 -17.36
CA SER A 72 11.07 -20.37 -18.37
C SER A 72 11.95 -21.59 -18.11
N ASP A 73 11.91 -22.16 -16.91
CA ASP A 73 12.67 -23.35 -16.48
C ASP A 73 11.78 -24.55 -16.08
N LEU A 74 10.48 -24.57 -16.44
CA LEU A 74 9.54 -25.58 -15.94
C LEU A 74 9.94 -27.01 -16.27
N SER A 75 10.24 -27.75 -15.21
CA SER A 75 10.18 -29.20 -15.16
C SER A 75 8.77 -29.70 -15.53
N PRO A 76 8.65 -30.87 -16.19
CA PRO A 76 7.38 -31.41 -16.69
C PRO A 76 6.33 -31.68 -15.59
N GLU A 77 6.74 -31.65 -14.32
CA GLU A 77 5.90 -31.87 -13.15
C GLU A 77 4.97 -30.68 -12.88
N LEU A 78 5.47 -29.45 -13.02
CA LEU A 78 4.70 -28.24 -12.72
C LEU A 78 3.69 -27.89 -13.83
N GLN A 79 3.97 -28.26 -15.08
CA GLN A 79 2.99 -28.21 -16.17
C GLN A 79 1.77 -29.09 -15.87
N ARG A 80 1.99 -30.28 -15.28
CA ARG A 80 0.89 -31.17 -14.88
C ARG A 80 0.09 -30.59 -13.74
N SER A 81 0.76 -30.00 -12.74
CA SER A 81 0.08 -29.36 -11.61
C SER A 81 -0.76 -28.15 -12.05
N ILE A 82 -0.31 -27.35 -13.01
CA ILE A 82 -1.11 -26.22 -13.53
C ILE A 82 -2.34 -26.71 -14.30
N VAL A 83 -2.21 -27.76 -15.10
CA VAL A 83 -3.36 -28.36 -15.82
C VAL A 83 -4.35 -29.01 -14.84
N GLU A 84 -3.85 -29.68 -13.81
CA GLU A 84 -4.69 -30.27 -12.76
C GLU A 84 -5.43 -29.20 -11.94
N LEU A 85 -4.74 -28.12 -11.57
CA LEU A 85 -5.34 -26.96 -10.90
C LEU A 85 -6.37 -26.26 -11.80
N GLN A 86 -6.11 -26.13 -13.10
CA GLN A 86 -7.06 -25.57 -14.05
C GLN A 86 -8.32 -26.44 -14.19
N ASN A 87 -8.16 -27.77 -14.21
CA ASN A 87 -9.26 -28.72 -14.26
C ASN A 87 -10.06 -28.72 -12.94
N ALA A 88 -9.38 -28.70 -11.80
CA ALA A 88 -10.03 -28.62 -10.49
C ALA A 88 -10.78 -27.28 -10.30
N ALA A 89 -10.21 -26.17 -10.75
CA ALA A 89 -10.88 -24.87 -10.75
C ALA A 89 -12.12 -24.86 -11.67
N ALA A 90 -12.03 -25.50 -12.84
CA ALA A 90 -13.17 -25.66 -13.75
C ALA A 90 -14.27 -26.57 -13.16
N GLU A 91 -13.90 -27.56 -12.36
CA GLU A 91 -14.83 -28.45 -11.66
C GLU A 91 -15.53 -27.74 -10.49
N VAL A 92 -14.82 -26.88 -9.76
CA VAL A 92 -15.38 -26.05 -8.68
C VAL A 92 -16.29 -24.93 -9.23
N GLN A 93 -16.15 -24.53 -10.49
CA GLN A 93 -17.08 -23.60 -11.17
C GLN A 93 -18.39 -24.29 -11.60
N ARG A 94 -18.45 -25.64 -11.65
CA ARG A 94 -19.61 -26.41 -12.12
C ARG A 94 -20.74 -26.75 -11.11
N PRO A 95 -20.66 -26.56 -9.77
CA PRO A 95 -21.75 -26.98 -8.89
C PRO A 95 -23.02 -26.12 -9.03
N TYR A 96 -22.98 -25.01 -9.77
CA TYR A 96 -24.15 -24.16 -10.01
C TYR A 96 -25.00 -24.51 -11.24
N GLN A 97 -24.55 -25.40 -12.14
CA GLN A 97 -25.35 -25.76 -13.33
C GLN A 97 -26.17 -27.05 -13.17
N LYS A 98 -25.84 -27.92 -12.20
CA LYS A 98 -26.52 -29.23 -12.08
C LYS A 98 -27.77 -29.25 -11.19
N GLN A 99 -28.09 -28.15 -10.51
CA GLN A 99 -29.22 -28.11 -9.56
C GLN A 99 -30.48 -27.43 -10.12
N THR A 100 -30.44 -26.89 -11.34
CA THR A 100 -31.59 -26.27 -12.01
C THR A 100 -32.33 -27.21 -12.98
N GLU A 101 -31.76 -28.35 -13.37
CA GLU A 101 -32.43 -29.31 -14.27
C GLU A 101 -33.28 -30.37 -13.55
N SER A 102 -33.21 -30.47 -12.22
CA SER A 102 -33.92 -31.53 -11.46
C SER A 102 -35.15 -31.04 -10.71
N LYS A 103 -35.66 -29.83 -10.97
CA LYS A 103 -36.90 -29.32 -10.36
C LYS A 103 -38.07 -29.08 -11.32
N ASP A 104 -37.89 -29.34 -12.62
CA ASP A 104 -38.94 -29.11 -13.63
C ASP A 104 -39.77 -30.37 -13.99
N ASN A 105 -39.44 -31.54 -13.43
CA ASN A 105 -40.10 -32.81 -13.78
C ASN A 105 -41.10 -33.35 -12.73
N ASP A 106 -41.34 -32.64 -11.62
CA ASP A 106 -42.21 -33.13 -10.53
C ASP A 106 -43.58 -32.42 -10.42
N GLU A 107 -43.90 -31.42 -11.27
CA GLU A 107 -45.21 -30.74 -11.23
C GLU A 107 -46.26 -31.24 -12.25
N GLU A 108 -45.94 -32.21 -13.12
CA GLU A 108 -46.91 -32.73 -14.12
C GLU A 108 -47.54 -34.10 -13.78
N GLN A 109 -47.45 -34.58 -12.53
CA GLN A 109 -48.21 -35.76 -12.09
C GLN A 109 -48.71 -35.64 -10.64
N LYS A 110 -49.71 -34.77 -10.41
CA LYS A 110 -50.80 -35.11 -9.48
C LYS A 110 -52.07 -34.30 -9.70
#